data_AF-A0A843DVQ1-F1
#
_entry.id   AF-A0A843DVQ1-F1
#
_cell.length_a   1.000
_cell.length_b   1.000
_cell.length_c   1.000
_cell.angle_alpha   90.00
_cell.angle_beta   90.00
_cell.angle_gamma   90.00
#
_symmetry.space_group_name_H-M   'P 1'
#
loop_
_entity.id
_entity.type
_entity.pdbx_description
1 polymer ?
#
loop_
_entity_poly.entity_id
_entity_poly.type
_entity_poly.pdbx_seq_one_letter_code
_entity_poly.pdbx_strand_id
1 'polypeptide(L)'
;MSHETHKYAFFLGCIAPNRYPGIEAAAIRTGKKLGIELVPLKGASCCPAPGAFGSIDLNVWYAMAARNLVLAEQMNMDIALVCNGCYKSIWEVNHKLKHNDELRDSVNEVLKEVDMEFKGTTNVYHLAELYYDNEVCGIDKIRDSVVTPLKGVKVACHYGCHLLKPAKDREFENP
;
A
#
# COMPACT_ATOMS: atom_id res chain seq x y z
N MET A 1 1.85 -17.05 23.86
CA MET A 1 1.08 -16.48 22.74
C MET A 1 2.04 -16.36 21.58
N SER A 2 1.85 -17.14 20.52
CA SER A 2 2.66 -17.01 19.30
C SER A 2 2.45 -15.60 18.77
N HIS A 3 3.49 -14.76 18.82
CA HIS A 3 3.46 -13.44 18.18
C HIS A 3 3.56 -13.65 16.67
N GLU A 4 2.42 -13.94 16.05
CA GLU A 4 2.34 -14.01 14.60
C GLU A 4 2.78 -12.66 14.04
N THR A 5 3.79 -12.70 13.18
CA THR A 5 4.42 -11.51 12.60
C THR A 5 4.03 -11.47 11.13
N HIS A 6 3.26 -10.47 10.74
CA HIS A 6 2.79 -10.31 9.38
C HIS A 6 3.83 -9.54 8.56
N LYS A 7 4.23 -10.08 7.41
CA LYS A 7 5.27 -9.51 6.56
C LYS A 7 4.66 -8.89 5.30
N TYR A 8 5.06 -7.67 4.99
CA TYR A 8 4.59 -6.97 3.79
C TYR A 8 5.75 -6.29 3.06
N ALA A 9 5.69 -6.29 1.73
CA ALA A 9 6.54 -5.48 0.89
C ALA A 9 6.18 -3.99 1.07
N PHE A 10 7.14 -3.20 1.57
CA PHE A 10 6.89 -1.82 1.94
C PHE A 10 7.09 -0.88 0.76
N PHE A 11 5.99 -0.38 0.22
CA PHE A 11 6.01 0.61 -0.86
C PHE A 11 6.10 2.03 -0.28
N LEU A 12 7.28 2.63 -0.40
CA LEU A 12 7.61 3.95 0.18
C LEU A 12 7.02 5.13 -0.60
N GLY A 13 6.78 4.96 -1.90
CA GLY A 13 6.48 6.08 -2.80
C GLY A 13 7.64 7.06 -2.90
N CYS A 14 7.34 8.36 -3.06
CA CYS A 14 8.36 9.37 -3.33
C CYS A 14 8.61 10.34 -2.17
N ILE A 15 7.53 10.85 -1.56
CA ILE A 15 7.62 11.97 -0.61
C ILE A 15 8.15 11.51 0.76
N ALA A 16 7.67 10.37 1.27
CA ALA A 16 8.13 9.83 2.55
C ALA A 16 9.66 9.59 2.55
N PRO A 17 10.25 8.83 1.62
CA PRO A 17 11.69 8.56 1.67
C PRO A 17 12.56 9.78 1.34
N ASN A 18 12.11 10.66 0.42
CA ASN A 18 12.97 11.72 -0.12
C ASN A 18 12.75 13.11 0.49
N ARG A 19 11.69 13.32 1.28
CA ARG A 19 11.36 14.64 1.87
C ARG A 19 11.00 14.56 3.35
N TYR A 20 10.21 13.56 3.74
CA TYR A 20 9.78 13.38 5.13
C TYR A 20 10.18 12.00 5.68
N PRO A 21 11.49 11.67 5.75
CA PRO A 21 11.97 10.33 6.11
C PRO A 21 11.60 9.91 7.54
N GLY A 22 11.20 10.87 8.38
CA GLY A 22 10.60 10.58 9.69
C GLY A 22 9.34 9.73 9.61
N ILE A 23 8.55 9.82 8.52
CA ILE A 23 7.36 8.99 8.29
C ILE A 23 7.76 7.53 8.06
N GLU A 24 8.75 7.29 7.20
CA GLU A 24 9.29 5.94 6.94
C GLU A 24 9.83 5.33 8.24
N ALA A 25 10.67 6.07 8.96
CA ALA A 25 11.26 5.60 10.20
C ALA A 25 10.20 5.32 11.28
N ALA A 26 9.14 6.13 11.35
CA ALA A 26 8.01 5.90 12.25
C ALA A 26 7.21 4.65 11.84
N ALA A 27 6.90 4.48 10.56
CA ALA A 27 6.15 3.32 10.06
C ALA A 27 6.87 2.00 10.37
N ILE A 28 8.18 1.92 10.10
CA ILE A 28 8.99 0.72 10.36
C ILE A 28 9.04 0.39 11.85
N ARG A 29 9.31 1.39 12.71
CA ARG A 29 9.42 1.18 14.16
C ARG A 29 8.08 0.81 14.80
N THR A 30 7.00 1.51 14.44
CA THR A 30 5.66 1.23 14.94
C THR A 30 5.16 -0.12 14.45
N GLY A 31 5.30 -0.42 13.15
CA GLY A 31 4.95 -1.71 12.58
C GLY A 31 5.63 -2.86 13.33
N LYS A 32 6.96 -2.80 13.50
CA LYS A 32 7.71 -3.84 14.23
C LYS A 32 7.18 -4.06 15.65
N LYS A 33 6.82 -2.98 16.37
CA LYS A 33 6.25 -3.07 17.72
C LYS A 33 4.86 -3.72 17.72
N LEU A 34 4.09 -3.53 16.66
CA LEU A 34 2.74 -4.05 16.47
C LEU A 34 2.71 -5.40 15.73
N GLY A 35 3.87 -6.06 15.52
CA GLY A 35 3.93 -7.37 14.86
C GLY A 35 3.78 -7.32 13.33
N ILE A 36 4.04 -6.15 12.72
CA ILE A 36 4.05 -5.97 11.27
C ILE A 36 5.49 -5.70 10.83
N GLU A 37 6.07 -6.62 10.06
CA GLU A 37 7.40 -6.46 9.46
C GLU A 37 7.29 -5.86 8.06
N LEU A 38 7.84 -4.67 7.89
CA LEU A 38 7.89 -3.94 6.62
C LEU A 38 9.21 -4.23 5.90
N VAL A 39 9.14 -5.03 4.83
CA VAL A 39 10.31 -5.47 4.05
C VAL A 39 10.52 -4.53 2.86
N PRO A 40 11.72 -3.96 2.63
CA PRO A 40 11.92 -3.02 1.53
C PRO A 40 11.60 -3.60 0.15
N LEU A 41 10.72 -2.93 -0.61
CA LEU A 41 10.43 -3.28 -2.00
C LEU A 41 11.49 -2.67 -2.94
N LYS A 42 12.61 -3.37 -3.10
CA LYS A 42 13.75 -2.89 -3.88
C LYS A 42 13.38 -2.70 -5.36
N GLY A 43 13.84 -1.59 -5.93
CA GLY A 43 13.60 -1.26 -7.33
C GLY A 43 12.26 -0.58 -7.59
N ALA A 44 11.38 -0.44 -6.59
CA ALA A 44 10.13 0.32 -6.72
C ALA A 44 10.41 1.77 -7.15
N SER A 45 9.55 2.28 -8.04
CA SER A 45 9.61 3.66 -8.53
C SER A 45 8.43 4.48 -7.99
N CYS A 46 8.12 5.62 -8.64
CA CYS A 46 6.85 6.31 -8.41
C CYS A 46 5.68 5.33 -8.65
N CYS A 47 4.58 5.52 -7.91
CA CYS A 47 3.44 4.61 -7.94
C CYS A 47 2.76 4.41 -9.30
N PRO A 48 2.75 5.31 -10.29
CA PRO A 48 3.03 6.74 -10.32
C PRO A 48 1.85 7.59 -9.83
N ALA A 49 2.06 8.91 -9.63
CA ALA A 49 1.06 9.80 -9.04
C ALA A 49 -0.19 9.90 -9.95
N PRO A 50 -1.37 9.46 -9.50
CA PRO A 50 -2.53 9.29 -10.37
C PRO A 50 -3.10 10.62 -10.88
N GLY A 51 -2.91 11.71 -10.14
CA GLY A 51 -3.34 13.04 -10.57
C GLY A 51 -2.49 13.66 -11.68
N ALA A 52 -1.29 13.14 -11.93
CA ALA A 52 -0.47 13.56 -13.07
C ALA A 52 -0.54 12.51 -14.18
N PHE A 53 -0.07 11.30 -13.90
CA PHE A 53 0.04 10.24 -14.89
C PHE A 53 -1.35 9.75 -15.33
N GLY A 54 -2.24 9.44 -14.38
CA GLY A 54 -3.60 9.00 -14.71
C GLY A 54 -4.46 10.08 -15.38
N SER A 55 -4.07 11.35 -15.30
CA SER A 55 -4.74 12.45 -16.00
C SER A 55 -4.15 12.74 -17.39
N ILE A 56 -2.91 12.32 -17.64
CA ILE A 56 -2.23 12.49 -18.93
C ILE A 56 -2.46 11.26 -19.81
N ASP A 57 -2.15 10.07 -19.29
CA ASP A 57 -2.25 8.81 -20.03
C ASP A 57 -2.48 7.63 -19.06
N LEU A 58 -3.64 7.00 -19.20
CA LEU A 58 -4.03 5.86 -18.36
C LEU A 58 -3.16 4.62 -18.61
N ASN A 59 -2.70 4.38 -19.85
CA ASN A 59 -1.89 3.22 -20.18
C ASN A 59 -0.51 3.31 -19.52
N VAL A 60 0.10 4.50 -19.53
CA VAL A 60 1.35 4.76 -18.81
C VAL A 60 1.15 4.56 -17.30
N TRP A 61 0.05 5.07 -16.74
CA TRP A 61 -0.27 4.88 -15.33
C TRP A 61 -0.42 3.40 -14.97
N TYR A 62 -1.19 2.63 -15.77
CA TYR A 62 -1.39 1.20 -15.56
C TYR A 62 -0.08 0.41 -15.64
N ALA A 63 0.70 0.59 -16.71
CA ALA A 63 1.95 -0.15 -16.91
C ALA A 63 2.97 0.13 -15.79
N MET A 64 3.16 1.39 -15.41
CA MET A 64 4.11 1.76 -14.36
C MET A 64 3.67 1.28 -12.96
N ALA A 65 2.38 1.34 -12.66
CA ALA A 65 1.85 0.82 -11.39
C ALA A 65 1.94 -0.71 -11.34
N ALA A 66 1.59 -1.40 -12.43
CA ALA A 66 1.71 -2.85 -12.56
C ALA A 66 3.14 -3.33 -12.39
N ARG A 67 4.12 -2.60 -12.96
CA ARG A 67 5.54 -2.89 -12.75
C ARG A 67 5.95 -2.90 -11.27
N ASN A 68 5.37 -2.03 -10.44
CA ASN A 68 5.62 -2.08 -8.99
C ASN A 68 4.90 -3.25 -8.30
N LEU A 69 3.71 -3.64 -8.77
CA LEU A 69 3.00 -4.82 -8.26
C LEU A 69 3.81 -6.09 -8.52
N VAL A 70 4.34 -6.26 -9.74
CA VAL A 70 5.16 -7.42 -10.11
C VAL A 70 6.37 -7.58 -9.20
N LEU A 71 7.01 -6.50 -8.77
CA LEU A 71 8.13 -6.58 -7.81
C LEU A 71 7.71 -7.24 -6.48
N ALA A 72 6.48 -6.98 -6.01
CA ALA A 72 5.96 -7.59 -4.80
C ALA A 72 5.52 -9.05 -5.04
N GLU A 73 4.97 -9.36 -6.22
CA GLU A 73 4.65 -10.74 -6.63
C GLU A 73 5.92 -11.61 -6.68
N GLN A 74 7.02 -11.07 -7.20
CA GLN A 74 8.32 -11.74 -7.22
C GLN A 74 8.86 -12.02 -5.80
N MET A 75 8.46 -11.21 -4.82
CA MET A 75 8.76 -11.44 -3.40
C MET A 75 7.77 -12.42 -2.74
N ASN A 76 6.69 -12.82 -3.43
CA ASN A 76 5.55 -13.53 -2.87
C ASN A 76 4.98 -12.83 -1.63
N MET A 77 4.85 -11.50 -1.70
CA MET A 77 4.39 -10.67 -0.59
C MET A 77 3.28 -9.72 -1.00
N ASP A 78 2.37 -9.46 -0.06
CA ASP A 78 1.44 -8.36 -0.16
C ASP A 78 2.14 -7.02 0.10
N ILE A 79 1.61 -5.94 -0.46
CA ILE A 79 2.14 -4.59 -0.30
C ILE A 79 1.50 -3.91 0.92
N ALA A 80 2.32 -3.24 1.72
CA ALA A 80 1.87 -2.23 2.68
C ALA A 80 2.42 -0.85 2.30
N LEU A 81 1.64 0.21 2.52
CA LEU A 81 2.03 1.59 2.24
C LEU A 81 1.41 2.58 3.22
N VAL A 82 1.93 3.81 3.28
CA VAL A 82 1.47 4.87 4.22
C VAL A 82 0.87 6.09 3.54
N CYS A 83 0.74 6.07 2.21
CA CYS A 83 0.35 7.24 1.43
C CYS A 83 -0.93 6.97 0.64
N ASN A 84 -1.98 7.74 0.91
CA ASN A 84 -3.25 7.68 0.18
C ASN A 84 -3.10 7.80 -1.35
N GLY A 85 -2.18 8.64 -1.84
CA GLY A 85 -1.93 8.78 -3.28
C GLY A 85 -1.33 7.51 -3.90
N CYS A 86 -0.38 6.89 -3.20
CA CYS A 86 0.18 5.61 -3.62
C CYS A 86 -0.86 4.50 -3.47
N TYR A 87 -1.70 4.57 -2.44
CA TYR A 87 -2.78 3.62 -2.23
C TYR A 87 -3.78 3.65 -3.37
N LYS A 88 -4.30 4.82 -3.74
CA LYS A 88 -5.14 4.98 -4.94
C LYS A 88 -4.51 4.35 -6.16
N SER A 89 -3.24 4.68 -6.42
CA SER A 89 -2.55 4.24 -7.63
C SER A 89 -2.35 2.72 -7.65
N ILE A 90 -1.59 2.19 -6.69
CA ILE A 90 -1.18 0.77 -6.68
C ILE A 90 -2.37 -0.14 -6.44
N TRP A 91 -3.27 0.19 -5.51
CA TRP A 91 -4.44 -0.64 -5.23
C TRP A 91 -5.42 -0.65 -6.39
N GLU A 92 -5.71 0.51 -7.02
CA GLU A 92 -6.73 0.56 -8.08
C GLU A 92 -6.25 -0.16 -9.33
N VAL A 93 -4.97 0.00 -9.69
CA VAL A 93 -4.40 -0.77 -10.79
C VAL A 93 -4.44 -2.26 -10.46
N ASN A 94 -4.05 -2.67 -9.26
CA ASN A 94 -4.15 -4.08 -8.85
C ASN A 94 -5.59 -4.62 -8.99
N HIS A 95 -6.56 -3.87 -8.44
CA HIS A 95 -7.97 -4.24 -8.51
C HIS A 95 -8.46 -4.33 -9.96
N LYS A 96 -8.17 -3.34 -10.81
CA LYS A 96 -8.60 -3.34 -12.20
C LYS A 96 -7.98 -4.49 -13.00
N LEU A 97 -6.69 -4.76 -12.86
CA LEU A 97 -6.01 -5.84 -13.60
C LEU A 97 -6.46 -7.23 -13.13
N LYS A 98 -6.87 -7.40 -11.87
CA LYS A 98 -7.47 -8.65 -11.39
C LYS A 98 -8.87 -8.91 -11.95
N HIS A 99 -9.62 -7.86 -12.32
CA HIS A 99 -11.03 -7.96 -12.72
C HIS A 99 -11.29 -7.60 -14.20
N ASN A 100 -10.25 -7.31 -14.97
CA ASN A 100 -10.36 -6.99 -16.39
C ASN A 100 -9.20 -7.65 -17.15
N ASP A 101 -9.48 -8.81 -17.73
CA ASP A 101 -8.50 -9.61 -18.47
C ASP A 101 -7.93 -8.87 -19.69
N GLU A 102 -8.76 -8.15 -20.45
CA GLU A 102 -8.31 -7.38 -21.62
C GLU A 102 -7.31 -6.28 -21.22
N LEU A 103 -7.60 -5.55 -20.13
CA LEU A 103 -6.68 -4.55 -19.60
C LEU A 103 -5.40 -5.19 -19.06
N ARG A 104 -5.52 -6.31 -18.34
CA ARG A 104 -4.36 -7.07 -17.85
C ARG A 104 -3.46 -7.49 -19.00
N ASP A 105 -4.03 -8.07 -20.04
CA ASP A 105 -3.28 -8.60 -21.17
C ASP A 105 -2.58 -7.46 -21.92
N SER A 106 -3.25 -6.32 -22.16
CA SER A 106 -2.61 -5.14 -22.77
C SER A 106 -1.48 -4.55 -21.94
N VAL A 107 -1.60 -4.54 -20.60
CA VAL A 107 -0.52 -4.11 -19.70
C VAL A 107 0.63 -5.12 -19.71
N ASN A 108 0.33 -6.42 -19.76
CA ASN A 108 1.34 -7.47 -19.83
C ASN A 108 2.11 -7.44 -21.16
N GLU A 109 1.52 -7.01 -22.28
CA GLU A 109 2.28 -6.76 -23.51
C GLU A 109 3.38 -5.71 -23.31
N VAL A 110 3.12 -4.65 -22.55
CA VAL A 110 4.13 -3.64 -22.22
C VAL A 110 5.16 -4.16 -21.23
N LEU A 111 4.73 -4.93 -20.22
CA LEU A 111 5.64 -5.47 -19.20
C LEU A 111 6.61 -6.53 -19.75
N LYS A 112 6.20 -7.28 -20.78
CA LYS A 112 7.06 -8.27 -21.46
C LYS A 112 8.33 -7.65 -22.05
N GLU A 113 8.26 -6.40 -22.52
CA GLU A 113 9.42 -5.66 -23.04
C GLU A 113 10.52 -5.43 -21.97
N VAL A 114 10.20 -5.64 -20.69
CA VAL A 114 11.13 -5.55 -19.56
C VAL A 114 11.16 -6.82 -18.71
N ASP A 115 10.84 -7.97 -19.32
CA ASP A 115 10.87 -9.30 -18.70
C ASP A 115 9.98 -9.42 -17.44
N MET A 116 8.84 -8.72 -17.44
CA MET A 116 7.88 -8.72 -16.34
C MET A 116 6.49 -9.17 -16.80
N GLU A 117 5.72 -9.73 -15.87
CA GLU A 117 4.34 -10.16 -16.09
C GLU A 117 3.57 -10.03 -14.78
N PHE A 118 2.43 -9.35 -14.82
CA PHE A 118 1.49 -9.26 -13.70
C PHE A 118 0.57 -10.48 -13.65
N LYS A 119 0.51 -11.11 -12.46
CA LYS A 119 -0.25 -12.36 -12.24
C LYS A 119 -1.46 -12.21 -11.32
N GLY A 120 -1.59 -11.10 -10.60
CA GLY A 120 -2.70 -10.85 -9.67
C GLY A 120 -2.59 -11.60 -8.35
N THR A 121 -1.40 -11.99 -7.93
CA THR A 121 -1.12 -12.78 -6.71
C THR A 121 -0.95 -11.94 -5.45
N THR A 122 -0.59 -10.65 -5.60
CA THR A 122 -0.37 -9.70 -4.49
C THR A 122 -1.64 -8.90 -4.16
N ASN A 123 -1.87 -8.63 -2.88
CA ASN A 123 -2.82 -7.66 -2.37
C ASN A 123 -2.11 -6.38 -1.91
N VAL A 124 -2.86 -5.29 -1.77
CA VAL A 124 -2.31 -3.97 -1.46
C VAL A 124 -3.09 -3.41 -0.29
N TYR A 125 -2.39 -3.05 0.78
CA TYR A 125 -2.99 -2.54 2.00
C TYR A 125 -2.42 -1.18 2.36
N HIS A 126 -3.29 -0.29 2.83
CA HIS A 126 -2.84 0.88 3.56
C HIS A 126 -2.55 0.50 5.00
N LEU A 127 -1.45 1.01 5.57
CA LEU A 127 -0.99 0.60 6.91
C LEU A 127 -2.03 0.90 8.01
N ALA A 128 -2.87 1.92 7.82
CA ALA A 128 -4.00 2.19 8.71
C ALA A 128 -5.05 1.06 8.71
N GLU A 129 -5.23 0.36 7.59
CA GLU A 129 -6.14 -0.79 7.47
C GLU A 129 -5.57 -1.97 8.24
N LEU A 130 -4.28 -2.27 8.06
CA LEU A 130 -3.59 -3.32 8.80
C LEU A 130 -3.57 -3.07 10.32
N TYR A 131 -3.54 -1.81 10.73
CA TYR A 131 -3.66 -1.42 12.14
C TYR A 131 -5.07 -1.62 12.71
N TYR A 132 -6.09 -1.46 11.86
CA TYR A 132 -7.48 -1.59 12.27
C TYR A 132 -7.97 -3.05 12.25
N ASP A 133 -7.43 -3.86 11.33
CA ASP A 133 -7.73 -5.28 11.16
C ASP A 133 -7.35 -6.08 12.42
N ASN A 134 -8.34 -6.76 13.02
CA ASN A 134 -8.18 -7.55 14.23
C ASN A 134 -7.32 -8.80 14.04
N GLU A 135 -7.24 -9.34 12.82
CA GLU A 135 -6.43 -10.51 12.49
C GLU A 135 -4.95 -10.14 12.34
N VAL A 136 -4.64 -8.87 12.02
CA VAL A 136 -3.25 -8.38 11.83
C VAL A 136 -2.73 -7.65 13.07
N CYS A 137 -3.48 -6.66 13.56
CA CYS A 137 -3.07 -5.81 14.67
C CYS A 137 -4.18 -5.58 15.68
N GLY A 138 -5.30 -5.02 15.24
CA GLY A 138 -6.42 -4.60 16.08
C GLY A 138 -6.11 -3.37 16.94
N ILE A 139 -7.16 -2.62 17.27
CA ILE A 139 -7.06 -1.39 18.06
C ILE A 139 -6.58 -1.63 19.50
N ASP A 140 -6.82 -2.82 20.05
CA ASP A 140 -6.44 -3.16 21.43
C ASP A 140 -4.92 -3.31 21.55
N LYS A 141 -4.26 -3.96 20.59
CA LYS A 141 -2.80 -4.06 20.53
C LYS A 141 -2.14 -2.68 20.42
N ILE A 142 -2.75 -1.77 19.65
CA ILE A 142 -2.29 -0.38 19.57
C ILE A 142 -2.38 0.28 20.94
N ARG A 143 -3.53 0.16 21.62
CA ARG A 143 -3.77 0.72 22.96
C ARG A 143 -2.76 0.21 23.99
N ASP A 144 -2.51 -1.09 24.01
CA ASP A 144 -1.59 -1.74 24.94
C ASP A 144 -0.13 -1.39 24.65
N SER A 145 0.18 -1.00 23.41
CA SER A 145 1.53 -0.58 23.02
C SER A 145 1.90 0.85 23.46
N VAL A 146 0.94 1.65 23.97
CA VAL A 146 1.16 3.06 24.30
C VAL A 146 2.04 3.21 25.54
N VAL A 147 3.23 3.80 25.36
CA VAL A 147 4.16 4.10 26.47
C VAL A 147 4.02 5.53 26.97
N THR A 148 3.75 6.47 26.07
CA THR A 148 3.57 7.89 26.40
C THR A 148 2.21 8.36 25.89
N PRO A 149 1.18 8.39 26.76
CA PRO A 149 -0.15 8.83 26.38
C PRO A 149 -0.18 10.32 26.01
N LEU A 150 -0.80 10.66 24.87
CA LEU A 150 -1.00 12.05 24.42
C LEU A 150 -2.21 12.71 25.11
N LYS A 151 -2.27 12.62 26.45
CA LYS A 151 -3.40 13.17 27.25
C LYS A 151 -3.53 14.68 27.04
N GLY A 152 -4.75 15.15 26.80
CA GLY A 152 -5.06 16.57 26.60
C GLY A 152 -4.80 17.11 25.19
N VAL A 153 -4.19 16.32 24.30
CA VAL A 153 -4.01 16.70 22.89
C VAL A 153 -5.31 16.47 22.13
N LYS A 154 -5.79 17.49 21.42
CA LYS A 154 -6.94 17.38 20.50
C LYS A 154 -6.41 17.12 19.09
N VAL A 155 -6.86 16.04 18.46
CA VAL A 155 -6.45 15.65 17.10
C VAL A 155 -7.67 15.75 16.17
N ALA A 156 -7.53 16.48 15.07
CA ALA A 156 -8.50 16.47 13.98
C ALA A 156 -8.05 15.44 12.93
N CYS A 157 -8.78 14.34 12.81
CA CYS A 157 -8.45 13.27 11.87
C CYS A 157 -8.76 13.70 10.42
N HIS A 158 -7.73 13.81 9.59
CA HIS A 158 -7.87 14.01 8.16
C HIS A 158 -7.64 12.68 7.42
N TYR A 159 -8.71 11.97 7.09
CA TYR A 159 -8.65 10.68 6.39
C TYR A 159 -8.06 10.78 4.98
N GLY A 160 -8.33 11.90 4.30
CA GLY A 160 -8.05 12.08 2.89
C GLY A 160 -8.99 11.28 1.99
N CYS A 161 -9.14 11.71 0.74
CA CYS A 161 -10.14 11.15 -0.17
C CYS A 161 -9.79 9.72 -0.64
N HIS A 162 -8.53 9.49 -0.96
CA HIS A 162 -8.03 8.27 -1.59
C HIS A 162 -7.80 7.09 -0.64
N LEU A 163 -7.99 7.28 0.66
CA LEU A 163 -8.00 6.18 1.63
C LEU A 163 -9.30 5.38 1.51
N LEU A 164 -10.44 6.08 1.52
CA LEU A 164 -11.77 5.46 1.62
C LEU A 164 -12.49 5.33 0.27
N LYS A 165 -12.09 6.09 -0.76
CA LYS A 165 -12.82 6.17 -2.03
C LYS A 165 -12.08 5.48 -3.19
N PRO A 166 -12.79 4.89 -4.16
CA PRO A 166 -14.26 4.77 -4.25
C PRO A 166 -14.83 3.70 -3.30
N ALA A 167 -15.81 4.08 -2.47
CA ALA A 167 -16.35 3.22 -1.40
C ALA A 167 -16.84 1.85 -1.90
N LYS A 168 -17.51 1.82 -3.06
CA LYS A 168 -18.06 0.60 -3.67
C LYS A 168 -17.04 -0.51 -3.93
N ASP A 169 -15.77 -0.17 -4.04
CA ASP A 169 -14.71 -1.13 -4.36
C ASP A 169 -13.78 -1.36 -3.15
N ARG A 170 -13.93 -0.59 -2.06
CA ARG A 170 -13.03 -0.59 -0.90
C ARG A 170 -13.62 -1.41 0.25
N GLU A 171 -12.84 -2.36 0.76
CA GLU A 171 -13.26 -3.26 1.84
C GLU A 171 -13.13 -2.65 3.25
N PHE A 172 -12.46 -1.49 3.37
CA PHE A 172 -12.24 -0.82 4.66
C PHE A 172 -13.52 -0.30 5.35
N GLU A 173 -14.65 -0.23 4.64
CA GLU A 173 -15.92 0.31 5.19
C GLU A 173 -16.78 -0.72 5.94
N ASN A 174 -16.44 -2.02 5.95
CA ASN A 174 -17.20 -3.04 6.68
C ASN A 174 -16.33 -3.76 7.73
N PRO A 175 -16.25 -3.23 8.97
CA PRO A 175 -15.82 -4.03 10.13
C PRO A 175 -16.78 -5.19 10.43
#